data_AF-A0ABD2NMH8-F1
#
_entry.id   AF-A0ABD2NMH8-F1
#
_cell.length_a   1.000
_cell.length_b   1.000
_cell.length_c   1.000
_cell.angle_alpha   90.00
_cell.angle_beta   90.00
_cell.angle_gamma   90.00
#
_symmetry.space_group_name_H-M   'P 1'
#
loop_
_entity.id
_entity.type
_entity.pdbx_description
1 polymer ?
#
loop_
_entity_poly.entity_id
_entity_poly.type
_entity_poly.pdbx_seq_one_letter_code
_entity_poly.pdbx_strand_id
1 'polypeptide(L)'
;MVQGMNDAKSMEEASGVQEMYSGEKIIGEMLERKRREANFIMSNVEESKAGFAHERKAEDTEFMRTTMANLTVNSGNIRVIRIDVYKQVFNVLLEVVLSKRDESVNVLKNKINLASGINGFPDQTERQKGF
;
A
#
# COMPACT_ATOMS: atom_id res chain seq x y z
N MET A 1 33.43 -50.74 -12.77
CA MET A 1 33.46 -49.30 -12.47
C MET A 1 32.06 -48.77 -12.69
N VAL A 2 31.30 -48.56 -11.62
CA VAL A 2 29.90 -48.12 -11.67
C VAL A 2 29.91 -46.60 -11.65
N GLN A 3 29.80 -45.99 -12.83
CA GLN A 3 29.71 -44.55 -13.02
C GLN A 3 28.27 -44.27 -13.47
N GLY A 4 27.41 -43.87 -12.53
CA GLY A 4 26.00 -43.60 -12.85
C GLY A 4 25.05 -43.41 -11.66
N MET A 5 25.53 -43.08 -10.45
CA MET A 5 24.67 -42.86 -9.28
C MET A 5 24.84 -41.48 -8.63
N ASN A 6 25.44 -40.51 -9.31
CA ASN A 6 25.61 -39.16 -8.75
C ASN A 6 24.70 -38.08 -9.34
N ASP A 7 23.96 -38.35 -10.42
CA ASP A 7 23.14 -37.31 -11.07
C ASP A 7 21.69 -37.26 -10.54
N ALA A 8 21.29 -38.25 -9.72
CA ALA A 8 19.96 -38.26 -9.10
C ALA A 8 19.90 -37.44 -7.81
N LYS A 9 21.04 -37.11 -7.19
CA LYS A 9 21.10 -36.30 -5.95
C LYS A 9 21.20 -34.80 -6.20
N SER A 10 21.51 -34.37 -7.42
CA SER A 10 21.67 -32.95 -7.77
C SER A 10 20.42 -32.30 -8.36
N MET A 11 19.32 -33.04 -8.54
CA MET A 11 18.04 -32.48 -9.03
C MET A 11 17.01 -32.18 -7.93
N GLU A 12 17.25 -32.58 -6.67
CA GLU A 12 16.36 -32.19 -5.56
C GLU A 12 16.69 -30.80 -4.99
N GLU A 13 17.91 -30.31 -5.18
CA GLU A 13 18.35 -28.99 -4.68
C GLU A 13 17.97 -27.81 -5.60
N ALA A 14 17.30 -28.09 -6.74
CA ALA A 14 16.72 -27.07 -7.62
C ALA A 14 15.20 -26.90 -7.43
N SER A 15 14.61 -27.45 -6.36
CA SER A 15 13.25 -27.13 -5.96
C SER A 15 13.25 -25.94 -4.99
N GLY A 16 13.52 -24.76 -5.54
CA GLY A 16 13.37 -23.50 -4.82
C GLY A 16 11.95 -23.37 -4.27
N VAL A 17 11.80 -23.64 -2.98
CA VAL A 17 10.79 -23.13 -2.05
C VAL A 17 9.44 -22.83 -2.71
N GLN A 18 8.73 -23.86 -3.16
CA GLN A 18 7.29 -23.74 -3.33
C GLN A 18 6.68 -24.04 -1.96
N GLU A 19 6.63 -23.03 -1.07
CA GLU A 19 5.77 -23.08 0.11
C GLU A 19 4.35 -23.39 -0.37
N MET A 20 3.92 -24.64 -0.22
CA MET A 20 2.52 -25.01 -0.38
C MET A 20 1.74 -24.32 0.75
N TYR A 21 1.13 -23.17 0.44
CA TYR A 21 0.31 -22.44 1.38
C TYR A 21 -0.86 -23.31 1.83
N SER A 22 -1.06 -23.41 3.14
CA SER A 22 -2.30 -23.96 3.68
C SER A 22 -3.48 -23.11 3.19
N GLY A 23 -4.64 -23.73 2.95
CA GLY A 23 -5.83 -23.03 2.48
C GLY A 23 -6.21 -21.83 3.36
N GLU A 24 -5.93 -21.89 4.66
CA GLU A 24 -6.14 -20.78 5.60
C GLU A 24 -5.28 -19.55 5.30
N LYS A 25 -4.00 -19.73 4.92
CA LYS A 25 -3.13 -18.61 4.53
C LYS A 25 -3.62 -17.94 3.25
N ILE A 26 -4.15 -18.71 2.30
CA ILE A 26 -4.75 -18.19 1.07
C ILE A 26 -6.00 -17.36 1.39
N ILE A 27 -6.90 -17.91 2.20
CA ILE A 27 -8.13 -17.22 2.61
C ILE A 27 -7.80 -15.93 3.38
N GLY A 28 -6.84 -15.97 4.30
CA GLY A 28 -6.38 -14.81 5.05
C GLY A 28 -5.88 -13.68 4.14
N GLU A 29 -5.04 -14.02 3.17
CA GLU A 29 -4.53 -13.08 2.16
C GLU A 29 -5.66 -12.47 1.32
N MET A 30 -6.61 -13.28 0.85
CA MET A 30 -7.75 -12.79 0.07
C MET A 30 -8.62 -11.81 0.87
N LEU A 31 -8.85 -12.09 2.16
CA LEU A 31 -9.60 -11.21 3.04
C LEU A 31 -8.85 -9.90 3.32
N GLU A 32 -7.52 -9.95 3.44
CA GLU A 32 -6.71 -8.75 3.60
C GLU A 32 -6.74 -7.87 2.36
N ARG A 33 -6.55 -8.46 1.16
CA ARG A 33 -6.68 -7.72 -0.11
C ARG A 33 -8.02 -7.02 -0.21
N LYS A 34 -9.11 -7.74 0.03
CA LYS A 34 -10.46 -7.19 -0.03
C LYS A 34 -10.66 -6.00 0.92
N ARG A 35 -10.02 -6.01 2.09
CA ARG A 35 -10.07 -4.90 3.06
C ARG A 35 -9.29 -3.66 2.59
N ARG A 36 -8.22 -3.86 1.82
CA ARG A 36 -7.34 -2.80 1.31
C ARG A 36 -7.75 -2.26 -0.06
N GLU A 37 -8.75 -2.85 -0.74
CA GLU A 37 -9.17 -2.43 -2.09
C GLU A 37 -9.63 -0.96 -2.17
N ALA A 38 -10.13 -0.39 -1.07
CA ALA A 38 -10.52 1.02 -1.00
C ALA A 38 -9.38 1.95 -0.52
N ASN A 39 -8.18 1.40 -0.31
CA ASN A 39 -7.04 2.09 0.24
C ASN A 39 -6.00 2.37 -0.85
N PHE A 40 -5.22 3.43 -0.65
CA PHE A 40 -4.03 3.70 -1.43
C PHE A 40 -3.02 4.47 -0.56
N ILE A 41 -1.76 4.42 -0.95
CA ILE A 41 -0.68 5.11 -0.26
C ILE A 41 -0.29 6.35 -1.06
N MET A 42 -0.19 7.46 -0.37
CA MET A 42 0.36 8.71 -0.87
C MET A 42 1.75 8.93 -0.30
N SER A 43 2.66 9.37 -1.15
CA SER A 43 4.07 9.62 -0.82
C SER A 43 4.51 11.00 -1.27
N ASN A 44 5.61 11.47 -0.70
CA ASN A 44 6.11 12.85 -0.85
C ASN A 44 5.10 13.90 -0.37
N VAL A 45 4.33 13.59 0.67
CA VAL A 45 3.49 14.58 1.35
C VAL A 45 4.35 15.31 2.35
N GLU A 46 4.38 16.65 2.32
CA GLU A 46 5.18 17.43 3.25
C GLU A 46 4.78 17.13 4.70
N GLU A 47 5.78 17.03 5.58
CA GLU A 47 5.54 16.88 7.01
C GLU A 47 4.90 18.14 7.60
N SER A 48 3.89 17.93 8.45
CA SER A 48 3.21 18.96 9.20
C SER A 48 4.15 19.54 10.26
N LYS A 49 4.08 20.87 10.42
CA LYS A 49 4.80 21.60 11.46
C LYS A 49 4.04 21.62 12.79
N ALA A 50 2.84 21.07 12.86
CA ALA A 50 2.01 21.10 14.05
C ALA A 50 2.60 20.24 15.18
N GLY A 51 2.58 20.79 16.40
CA GLY A 51 3.17 20.15 17.57
C GLY A 51 2.40 18.91 18.03
N PHE A 52 1.09 18.87 17.82
CA PHE A 52 0.23 17.81 18.34
C PHE A 52 -0.29 16.86 17.25
N ALA A 53 -0.43 15.58 17.61
CA ALA A 53 -0.83 14.53 16.67
C ALA A 53 -2.22 14.75 16.05
N HIS A 54 -3.16 15.35 16.78
CA HIS A 54 -4.52 15.60 16.29
C HIS A 54 -4.56 16.74 15.25
N GLU A 55 -3.75 17.78 15.45
CA GLU A 55 -3.59 18.88 14.49
C GLU A 55 -2.96 18.37 13.19
N ARG A 56 -1.87 17.60 13.30
CA ARG A 56 -1.22 16.96 12.15
C ARG A 56 -2.20 16.12 11.34
N LYS A 57 -3.00 15.29 12.01
CA LYS A 57 -4.04 14.49 11.35
C LYS A 57 -5.10 15.35 10.65
N ALA A 58 -5.50 16.46 11.25
CA ALA A 58 -6.45 17.38 10.64
C ALA A 58 -5.87 18.03 9.38
N GLU A 59 -4.61 18.48 9.44
CA GLU A 59 -3.88 19.03 8.29
C GLU A 59 -3.74 18.00 7.16
N ASP A 60 -3.33 16.76 7.45
CA ASP A 60 -3.21 15.71 6.44
C ASP A 60 -4.58 15.41 5.78
N THR A 61 -5.64 15.38 6.58
CA THR A 61 -7.00 15.11 6.10
C THR A 61 -7.46 16.22 5.16
N GLU A 62 -7.22 17.48 5.51
CA GLU A 62 -7.61 18.63 4.71
C GLU A 62 -6.78 18.74 3.42
N PHE A 63 -5.47 18.48 3.52
CA PHE A 63 -4.59 18.37 2.37
C PHE A 63 -5.08 17.30 1.40
N MET A 64 -5.47 16.13 1.90
CA MET A 64 -5.96 15.04 1.05
C MET A 64 -7.30 15.37 0.39
N ARG A 65 -8.21 16.03 1.11
CA ARG A 65 -9.47 16.54 0.53
C ARG A 65 -9.22 17.52 -0.60
N THR A 66 -8.30 18.46 -0.40
CA THR A 66 -7.92 19.46 -1.41
C THR A 66 -7.28 18.81 -2.63
N THR A 67 -6.33 17.90 -2.40
CA THR A 67 -5.61 17.17 -3.47
C THR A 67 -6.56 16.35 -4.35
N MET A 68 -7.65 15.83 -3.76
CA MET A 68 -8.63 15.01 -4.47
C MET A 68 -9.91 15.77 -4.85
N ALA A 69 -9.99 17.09 -4.64
CA ALA A 69 -11.22 17.86 -4.85
C ALA A 69 -11.75 17.78 -6.30
N ASN A 70 -10.84 17.65 -7.27
CA ASN A 70 -11.18 17.51 -8.70
C ASN A 70 -11.36 16.05 -9.14
N LEU A 71 -11.23 15.10 -8.22
CA LEU A 71 -11.44 13.68 -8.45
C LEU A 71 -12.83 13.33 -7.89
N THR A 72 -13.62 12.54 -8.62
CA THR A 72 -14.96 12.11 -8.19
C THR A 72 -14.86 11.17 -6.99
N VAL A 73 -14.62 11.73 -5.80
CA VAL A 73 -14.43 11.04 -4.52
C VAL A 73 -15.34 11.68 -3.50
N ASN A 74 -16.03 10.88 -2.69
CA ASN A 74 -16.79 11.40 -1.57
C ASN A 74 -15.85 11.88 -0.45
N SER A 75 -15.58 13.18 -0.42
CA SER A 75 -14.65 13.81 0.51
C SER A 75 -15.10 13.78 1.99
N GLY A 76 -16.38 13.49 2.25
CA GLY A 76 -16.95 13.42 3.60
C GLY A 76 -16.45 12.23 4.43
N ASN A 77 -15.98 11.17 3.78
CA ASN A 77 -15.64 9.89 4.43
C ASN A 77 -14.19 9.43 4.21
N ILE A 78 -13.28 10.36 3.92
CA ILE A 78 -11.86 10.05 3.79
C ILE A 78 -11.28 9.84 5.20
N ARG A 79 -10.61 8.70 5.41
CA ARG A 79 -9.76 8.50 6.59
C ARG A 79 -8.30 8.50 6.17
N VAL A 80 -7.48 9.24 6.89
CA VAL A 80 -6.04 9.35 6.64
C VAL A 80 -5.29 8.79 7.84
N ILE A 81 -4.31 7.93 7.57
CA ILE A 81 -3.46 7.26 8.55
C ILE A 81 -2.00 7.49 8.14
N ARG A 82 -1.18 8.00 9.06
CA ARG A 82 0.27 8.13 8.84
C ARG A 82 0.95 6.78 9.03
N ILE A 83 1.74 6.37 8.05
CA ILE A 83 2.47 5.09 8.09
C ILE A 83 3.81 5.25 8.83
N ASP A 84 4.48 6.39 8.66
CA ASP A 84 5.73 6.70 9.35
C ASP A 84 5.46 7.60 10.55
N VAL A 85 5.51 7.03 11.76
CA VAL A 85 4.98 7.73 12.94
C VAL A 85 6.04 8.61 13.63
N TYR A 86 7.35 8.45 13.40
CA TYR A 86 8.35 9.05 14.31
C TYR A 86 9.73 9.40 13.72
N LYS A 87 9.86 9.58 12.40
CA LYS A 87 11.13 10.05 11.84
C LYS A 87 10.94 11.50 11.38
N GLN A 88 11.87 12.40 11.74
CA GLN A 88 11.98 13.75 11.17
C GLN A 88 12.34 13.64 9.68
N VAL A 89 11.42 13.12 8.88
CA VAL A 89 11.53 13.09 7.44
C VAL A 89 10.81 14.31 6.94
N PHE A 90 11.40 15.00 5.96
CA PHE A 90 10.75 16.14 5.30
C PHE A 90 9.40 15.76 4.67
N ASN A 91 9.22 14.47 4.36
CA ASN A 91 8.03 13.92 3.74
C ASN A 91 7.49 12.71 4.51
N VAL A 92 6.17 12.55 4.51
CA VAL A 92 5.46 11.43 5.14
C VAL A 92 4.76 10.54 4.11
N LEU A 93 4.57 9.29 4.51
CA LEU A 93 3.66 8.36 3.84
C LEU A 93 2.29 8.40 4.52
N LEU A 94 1.24 8.59 3.71
CA LEU A 94 -0.15 8.58 4.16
C LEU A 94 -0.89 7.40 3.51
N GLU A 95 -1.45 6.52 4.32
CA GLU A 95 -2.50 5.62 3.89
C GLU A 95 -3.83 6.38 3.87
N VAL A 96 -4.47 6.39 2.71
CA VAL A 96 -5.76 7.04 2.48
C VAL A 96 -6.81 5.97 2.25
N VAL A 97 -7.82 5.94 3.11
CA VAL A 97 -8.91 4.97 3.08
C VAL A 97 -10.18 5.65 2.63
N LEU A 98 -10.70 5.22 1.48
CA LEU A 98 -11.94 5.72 0.89
C LEU A 98 -13.13 4.82 1.24
N SER A 99 -14.33 5.26 0.84
CA SER A 99 -15.55 4.49 1.11
C SER A 99 -15.72 3.34 0.12
N LYS A 100 -15.26 3.51 -1.12
CA LYS A 100 -15.45 2.53 -2.19
C LYS A 100 -14.15 2.29 -2.95
N ARG A 101 -13.95 1.04 -3.38
CA ARG A 101 -12.87 0.63 -4.29
C ARG A 101 -12.84 1.47 -5.57
N ASP A 102 -13.99 1.77 -6.15
CA ASP A 102 -14.01 2.53 -7.42
C ASP A 102 -13.43 3.94 -7.27
N GLU A 103 -13.54 4.54 -6.07
CA GLU A 103 -12.94 5.83 -5.78
C GLU A 103 -11.40 5.72 -5.73
N SER A 104 -10.84 4.69 -5.09
CA SER A 104 -9.39 4.50 -5.03
C SER A 104 -8.81 4.22 -6.42
N VAL A 105 -9.51 3.40 -7.21
CA VAL A 105 -9.14 3.14 -8.61
C VAL A 105 -9.21 4.43 -9.43
N ASN A 106 -10.23 5.27 -9.24
CA ASN A 106 -10.34 6.55 -9.94
C ASN A 106 -9.16 7.48 -9.60
N VAL A 107 -8.79 7.57 -8.32
CA VAL A 107 -7.63 8.36 -7.87
C VAL A 107 -6.34 7.85 -8.52
N LEU A 108 -6.08 6.54 -8.44
CA LEU A 108 -4.86 5.93 -8.96
C LEU A 108 -4.74 6.03 -10.49
N LYS A 109 -5.86 5.96 -11.22
CA LYS A 109 -5.89 6.19 -12.69
C LYS A 109 -5.61 7.64 -13.06
N ASN A 110 -6.03 8.58 -12.22
CA ASN A 110 -5.87 10.02 -12.44
C ASN A 110 -4.73 10.62 -11.63
N LYS A 111 -3.74 9.81 -11.24
CA LYS A 111 -2.62 10.25 -10.38
C LYS A 111 -1.81 11.42 -10.95
N ILE A 112 -1.85 11.62 -12.28
CA ILE A 112 -1.25 12.78 -12.96
C ILE A 112 -1.88 14.13 -12.56
N ASN A 113 -3.11 14.09 -12.04
CA ASN A 113 -3.86 15.28 -11.59
C ASN A 113 -3.69 15.54 -10.09
N LEU A 114 -2.90 14.73 -9.38
CA LEU A 114 -2.53 14.99 -8.00
C LEU A 114 -1.56 16.18 -7.95
N ALA A 115 -1.41 16.80 -6.78
CA ALA A 115 -0.50 17.93 -6.65
C ALA A 115 0.93 17.54 -7.04
N SER A 116 1.65 18.48 -7.64
CA SER A 116 3.00 18.24 -8.18
C SER A 116 3.94 17.65 -7.12
N GLY A 117 4.68 16.60 -7.49
CA GLY A 117 5.65 15.93 -6.63
C GLY A 117 5.06 14.83 -5.74
N ILE A 118 3.74 14.76 -5.59
CA ILE A 118 3.04 13.70 -4.85
C ILE A 118 2.85 12.48 -5.74
N ASN A 119 3.11 11.29 -5.20
CA ASN A 119 2.86 10.03 -5.89
C ASN A 119 1.88 9.17 -5.10
N GLY A 120 0.94 8.55 -5.82
CA GLY A 120 -0.01 7.58 -5.28
C GLY A 120 0.25 6.16 -5.81
N PHE A 121 0.16 5.16 -4.94
CA PHE A 121 0.27 3.75 -5.31
C PHE A 121 -0.74 2.88 -4.54
N PRO A 122 -1.12 1.70 -5.07
CA PRO A 122 -2.06 0.81 -4.38
C PRO A 122 -1.54 0.39 -3.00
N ASP A 123 -2.44 0.29 -2.01
CA ASP A 123 -2.11 -0.36 -0.75
C ASP A 123 -2.05 -1.89 -0.95
N GLN A 124 -0.87 -2.46 -0.79
CA GLN A 124 -0.56 -3.84 -1.08
C GLN A 124 -0.33 -4.62 0.21
N THR A 125 -0.79 -5.88 0.24
CA THR A 125 -0.42 -6.82 1.32
C THR A 125 1.08 -7.07 1.31
N GLU A 126 1.65 -7.55 2.43
CA GLU A 126 3.07 -7.91 2.51
C GLU A 126 3.49 -8.89 1.42
N ARG A 127 2.61 -9.84 1.09
CA ARG A 127 2.86 -10.78 -0.01
C ARG A 127 2.94 -10.08 -1.36
N GLN A 128 2.10 -9.08 -1.63
CA GLN A 128 2.13 -8.36 -2.90
C GLN A 128 3.36 -7.47 -3.08
N LYS A 129 4.03 -7.09 -1.99
CA LYS A 129 5.26 -6.27 -2.03
C LYS A 129 6.52 -7.08 -2.40
N GLY A 130 6.49 -8.40 -2.22
CA GLY A 130 7.65 -9.29 -2.33
C GLY A 130 7.76 -10.10 -3.63
N PHE A 131 6.95 -9.80 -4.66
CA PHE A 131 6.99 -10.46 -5.97
C PHE A 131 7.08 -9.43 -7.10
#